data_AF-A0A6G2PZR0-F1
#
_entry.id   AF-A0A6G2PZR0-F1
#
_cell.length_a   1.000
_cell.length_b   1.000
_cell.length_c   1.000
_cell.angle_alpha   90.00
_cell.angle_beta   90.00
_cell.angle_gamma   90.00
#
_symmetry.space_group_name_H-M   'P 1'
#
loop_
_entity.id
_entity.type
_entity.pdbx_description
1 polymer ?
#
loop_
_entity_poly.entity_id
_entity_poly.type
_entity_poly.pdbx_seq_one_letter_code
_entity_poly.pdbx_strand_id
1 'polypeptide(L)'
;GGRATVEHRGGRATVQHHGGRAAVEHGELVDLRPVPAPEDPAPLGPDAARWALLHPAPHDRPRITADHLVQREGNPLFRVRYAHARVRYLGRGAARLGFAAEPGPLDATEADAAVTPACRAPALQASALHTPLSDYPRILTAAATHRAPDRLARHLVTVADAVLPFLTCVLPLGEEKPSAAHRARLALAEAAGTVLAGGLSLLGIDAPEHL
;
A
#
# COMPACT_ATOMS: atom_id res chain seq x y z
N GLY A 1 -19.82 -35.89 -2.78
CA GLY A 1 -19.50 -36.92 -3.78
C GLY A 1 -18.74 -36.27 -4.91
N GLY A 2 -17.55 -36.77 -5.23
CA GLY A 2 -16.71 -36.25 -6.32
C GLY A 2 -15.30 -36.82 -6.20
N ARG A 3 -15.07 -37.98 -6.81
CA ARG A 3 -13.80 -38.72 -6.81
C ARG A 3 -13.03 -38.32 -8.06
N ALA A 4 -11.79 -37.87 -7.93
CA ALA A 4 -10.88 -37.69 -9.07
C ALA A 4 -9.60 -38.49 -8.82
N THR A 5 -9.30 -39.40 -9.73
CA THR A 5 -8.10 -40.26 -9.74
C THR A 5 -7.08 -39.70 -10.72
N VAL A 6 -5.84 -39.50 -10.27
CA VAL A 6 -4.67 -39.30 -11.15
C VAL A 6 -3.50 -40.09 -10.59
N GLU A 7 -2.88 -40.88 -11.46
CA GLU A 7 -1.77 -41.78 -11.18
C GLU A 7 -0.46 -41.12 -11.64
N HIS A 8 0.57 -41.00 -10.77
CA HIS A 8 1.96 -40.87 -11.23
C HIS A 8 3.03 -41.11 -10.14
N ARG A 9 4.14 -41.71 -10.57
CA ARG A 9 5.28 -42.27 -9.82
C ARG A 9 6.13 -41.24 -9.04
N GLY A 10 6.27 -41.48 -7.73
CA GLY A 10 7.56 -41.70 -7.04
C GLY A 10 8.53 -40.53 -6.85
N GLY A 11 8.44 -39.84 -5.70
CA GLY A 11 9.51 -39.01 -5.14
C GLY A 11 9.19 -38.61 -3.70
N ARG A 12 9.99 -39.03 -2.71
CA ARG A 12 9.73 -38.81 -1.27
C ARG A 12 10.15 -37.40 -0.87
N ALA A 13 9.26 -36.60 -0.27
CA ALA A 13 9.61 -35.30 0.32
C ALA A 13 9.28 -35.29 1.81
N THR A 14 10.21 -34.82 2.63
CA THR A 14 10.07 -34.71 4.09
C THR A 14 9.73 -33.28 4.49
N VAL A 15 8.61 -33.08 5.18
CA VAL A 15 8.22 -31.79 5.78
C VAL A 15 8.36 -31.91 7.31
N GLN A 16 9.04 -30.93 7.94
CA GLN A 16 9.35 -30.95 9.37
C GLN A 16 8.55 -29.86 10.10
N HIS A 17 7.81 -30.24 11.15
CA HIS A 17 7.09 -29.30 12.04
C HIS A 17 7.52 -29.52 13.50
N HIS A 18 7.45 -28.47 14.33
CA HIS A 18 7.90 -28.43 15.73
C HIS A 18 7.06 -29.24 16.73
N GLY A 19 6.64 -30.45 16.37
CA GLY A 19 5.90 -31.35 17.25
C GLY A 19 5.85 -32.82 16.82
N GLY A 20 6.50 -33.22 15.72
CA GLY A 20 6.52 -34.60 15.28
C GLY A 20 7.02 -34.76 13.85
N ARG A 21 7.76 -35.85 13.57
CA ARG A 21 8.16 -36.26 12.23
C ARG A 21 7.01 -37.02 11.58
N ALA A 22 6.35 -36.43 10.59
CA ALA A 22 5.49 -37.17 9.68
C ALA A 22 6.26 -37.43 8.38
N ALA A 23 6.54 -38.70 8.08
CA ALA A 23 7.05 -39.09 6.77
C ALA A 23 5.85 -39.22 5.83
N VAL A 24 5.64 -38.24 4.96
CA VAL A 24 4.55 -38.27 3.99
C VAL A 24 5.02 -39.03 2.75
N GLU A 25 4.43 -40.19 2.49
CA GLU A 25 4.60 -40.88 1.22
C GLU A 25 3.80 -40.14 0.13
N HIS A 26 4.44 -39.84 -1.00
CA HIS A 26 3.77 -39.20 -2.13
C HIS A 26 2.70 -40.14 -2.69
N GLY A 27 1.44 -39.84 -2.39
CA GLY A 27 0.26 -40.63 -2.77
C GLY A 27 -0.87 -40.57 -1.74
N GLU A 28 -0.59 -40.14 -0.51
CA GLU A 28 -1.63 -39.97 0.51
C GLU A 28 -2.31 -38.61 0.35
N LEU A 29 -3.63 -38.61 0.17
CA LEU A 29 -4.45 -37.39 0.24
C LEU A 29 -4.21 -36.76 1.61
N VAL A 30 -3.45 -35.67 1.65
CA VAL A 30 -3.27 -34.89 2.87
C VAL A 30 -4.61 -34.27 3.19
N ASP A 31 -5.29 -34.80 4.21
CA ASP A 31 -6.51 -34.23 4.74
C ASP A 31 -6.15 -32.92 5.46
N LEU A 32 -6.14 -31.83 4.69
CA LEU A 32 -5.96 -30.48 5.20
C LEU A 32 -7.25 -30.09 5.93
N ARG A 33 -7.34 -30.48 7.20
CA ARG A 33 -8.38 -29.98 8.08
C ARG A 33 -8.01 -28.54 8.46
N PRO A 34 -8.81 -27.53 8.08
CA PRO A 34 -8.58 -26.16 8.53
C PRO A 34 -8.58 -26.18 10.06
N VAL A 35 -7.44 -25.87 10.67
CA VAL A 35 -7.42 -25.56 12.10
C VAL A 35 -8.23 -24.28 12.24
N PRO A 36 -9.28 -24.25 13.08
CA PRO A 36 -10.04 -23.03 13.29
C PRO A 36 -9.07 -21.92 13.67
N ALA A 37 -8.98 -20.88 12.85
CA ALA A 37 -8.31 -19.67 13.26
C ALA A 37 -9.02 -19.20 14.54
N PRO A 38 -8.29 -18.72 15.57
CA PRO A 38 -8.92 -18.24 16.79
C PRO A 38 -9.93 -17.11 16.51
N GLU A 39 -9.79 -16.42 15.39
CA GLU A 39 -10.69 -15.37 14.90
C GLU A 39 -10.95 -15.56 13.40
N ASP A 40 -12.21 -15.48 12.97
CA ASP A 40 -12.62 -15.60 11.57
C ASP A 40 -12.49 -14.25 10.84
N PRO A 41 -11.67 -14.14 9.77
CA PRO A 41 -11.54 -12.90 9.01
C PRO A 41 -12.67 -12.67 7.99
N ALA A 42 -13.54 -13.64 7.73
CA ALA A 42 -14.60 -13.52 6.73
C ALA A 42 -15.49 -12.27 6.89
N PRO A 43 -15.87 -11.83 8.11
CA PRO A 43 -16.67 -10.62 8.30
C PRO A 43 -15.98 -9.31 7.88
N LEU A 44 -14.65 -9.29 7.73
CA LEU A 44 -13.90 -8.12 7.29
C LEU A 44 -14.03 -7.89 5.77
N GLY A 45 -14.47 -8.89 5.01
CA GLY A 45 -14.35 -8.88 3.55
C GLY A 45 -12.90 -9.07 3.08
N PRO A 46 -12.69 -9.25 1.77
CA PRO A 46 -11.44 -9.79 1.23
C PRO A 46 -10.23 -8.90 1.50
N ASP A 47 -10.38 -7.60 1.35
CA ASP A 47 -9.27 -6.65 1.44
C ASP A 47 -8.80 -6.39 2.86
N ALA A 48 -9.75 -6.15 3.78
CA ALA A 48 -9.42 -5.95 5.18
C ALA A 48 -8.91 -7.24 5.83
N ALA A 49 -9.42 -8.41 5.41
CA ALA A 49 -8.86 -9.70 5.79
C ALA A 49 -7.41 -9.86 5.33
N ARG A 50 -7.11 -9.58 4.04
CA ARG A 50 -5.73 -9.62 3.52
C ARG A 50 -4.82 -8.67 4.27
N TRP A 51 -5.25 -7.44 4.51
CA TRP A 51 -4.47 -6.47 5.28
C TRP A 51 -4.19 -6.97 6.70
N ALA A 52 -5.21 -7.44 7.41
CA ALA A 52 -5.08 -7.94 8.78
C ALA A 52 -4.05 -9.08 8.89
N LEU A 53 -3.97 -9.94 7.87
CA LEU A 53 -3.05 -11.08 7.81
C LEU A 53 -1.64 -10.71 7.31
N LEU A 54 -1.52 -9.76 6.38
CA LEU A 54 -0.25 -9.46 5.69
C LEU A 54 0.52 -8.29 6.31
N HIS A 55 -0.14 -7.38 7.03
CA HIS A 55 0.50 -6.20 7.62
C HIS A 55 1.35 -6.47 8.89
N PRO A 56 0.94 -7.32 9.84
CA PRO A 56 1.72 -7.61 11.05
C PRO A 56 3.11 -8.19 10.74
N ALA A 57 4.08 -7.97 11.63
CA ALA A 57 5.39 -8.59 11.47
C ALA A 57 5.28 -10.13 11.57
N PRO A 58 6.20 -10.92 10.98
CA PRO A 58 6.06 -12.37 10.92
C PRO A 58 5.97 -13.10 12.28
N HIS A 59 6.44 -12.46 13.36
CA HIS A 59 6.39 -12.99 14.72
C HIS A 59 5.21 -12.44 15.55
N ASP A 60 4.45 -11.49 15.00
CA ASP A 60 3.27 -10.94 15.64
C ASP A 60 2.05 -11.78 15.27
N ARG A 61 1.12 -11.93 16.22
CA ARG A 61 -0.18 -12.53 15.93
C ARG A 61 -1.06 -11.49 15.21
N PRO A 62 -1.60 -11.80 14.01
CA PRO A 62 -2.63 -10.99 13.40
C PRO A 62 -3.81 -10.77 14.35
N ARG A 63 -4.25 -9.52 14.48
CA ARG A 63 -5.48 -9.17 15.21
C ARG A 63 -6.60 -9.03 14.20
N ILE A 64 -7.57 -9.94 14.21
CA ILE A 64 -8.65 -9.95 13.23
C ILE A 64 -9.87 -9.30 13.89
N THR A 65 -9.87 -7.96 13.88
CA THR A 65 -10.91 -7.15 14.53
C THR A 65 -11.58 -6.20 13.54
N ALA A 66 -12.80 -5.77 13.89
CA ALA A 66 -13.56 -4.77 13.13
C ALA A 66 -12.85 -3.41 12.99
N ASP A 67 -11.76 -3.15 13.73
CA ASP A 67 -10.95 -1.94 13.59
C ASP A 67 -10.42 -1.75 12.15
N HIS A 68 -10.22 -2.83 11.41
CA HIS A 68 -9.78 -2.81 10.02
C HIS A 68 -10.82 -2.20 9.06
N LEU A 69 -12.09 -2.14 9.46
CA LEU A 69 -13.19 -1.56 8.70
C LEU A 69 -13.41 -0.07 9.00
N VAL A 70 -12.84 0.42 10.10
CA VAL A 70 -13.08 1.80 10.54
C VAL A 70 -12.37 2.78 9.61
N GLN A 71 -13.12 3.72 9.04
CA GLN A 71 -12.61 4.79 8.18
C GLN A 71 -12.02 5.94 9.00
N ARG A 72 -10.89 5.68 9.66
CA ARG A 72 -10.16 6.68 10.47
C ARG A 72 -8.68 6.64 10.19
N GLU A 73 -8.00 7.76 10.41
CA GLU A 73 -6.56 7.87 10.21
C GLU A 73 -5.75 6.81 10.96
N GLY A 74 -6.19 6.40 12.16
CA GLY A 74 -5.55 5.34 12.94
C GLY A 74 -5.61 3.94 12.32
N ASN A 75 -6.46 3.71 11.31
CA ASN A 75 -6.48 2.47 10.55
C ASN A 75 -5.50 2.57 9.37
N PRO A 76 -4.41 1.79 9.36
CA PRO A 76 -3.38 1.90 8.33
C PRO A 76 -3.88 1.49 6.93
N LEU A 77 -4.81 0.53 6.81
CA LEU A 77 -5.43 0.18 5.52
C LEU A 77 -6.20 1.37 4.96
N PHE A 78 -7.05 1.97 5.78
CA PHE A 78 -7.82 3.15 5.39
C PHE A 78 -6.88 4.28 4.99
N ARG A 79 -5.83 4.55 5.77
CA ARG A 79 -4.87 5.61 5.49
C ARG A 79 -4.20 5.45 4.11
N VAL A 80 -3.72 4.25 3.79
CA VAL A 80 -3.09 3.94 2.49
C VAL A 80 -4.07 4.13 1.33
N ARG A 81 -5.30 3.62 1.46
CA ARG A 81 -6.35 3.80 0.44
C ARG A 81 -6.78 5.25 0.29
N TYR A 82 -6.89 5.97 1.41
CA TYR A 82 -7.27 7.37 1.44
C TYR A 82 -6.21 8.25 0.77
N ALA A 83 -4.93 7.99 1.06
CA ALA A 83 -3.82 8.66 0.37
C ALA A 83 -3.92 8.48 -1.15
N HIS A 84 -4.10 7.23 -1.62
CA HIS A 84 -4.28 6.95 -3.04
C HIS A 84 -5.50 7.68 -3.64
N ALA A 85 -6.69 7.55 -3.03
CA ALA A 85 -7.90 8.22 -3.48
C ALA A 85 -7.76 9.76 -3.51
N ARG A 86 -7.01 10.33 -2.55
CA ARG A 86 -6.73 11.77 -2.50
C ARG A 86 -5.81 12.21 -3.63
N VAL A 87 -4.79 11.44 -4.00
CA VAL A 87 -3.98 11.70 -5.20
C VAL A 87 -4.86 11.73 -6.45
N ARG A 88 -5.74 10.73 -6.61
CA ARG A 88 -6.68 10.67 -7.74
C ARG A 88 -7.63 11.86 -7.79
N TYR A 89 -8.10 12.29 -6.62
CA TYR A 89 -8.90 13.52 -6.50
C TYR A 89 -8.13 14.75 -7.00
N LEU A 90 -6.86 14.90 -6.62
CA LEU A 90 -6.04 16.05 -7.03
C LEU A 90 -5.76 16.05 -8.53
N GLY A 91 -5.49 14.89 -9.15
CA GLY A 91 -5.36 14.79 -10.60
C GLY A 91 -6.62 15.28 -11.34
N ARG A 92 -7.80 14.87 -10.87
CA ARG A 92 -9.09 15.41 -11.40
C ARG A 92 -9.28 16.90 -11.12
N GLY A 93 -8.73 17.41 -10.02
CA GLY A 93 -8.75 18.84 -9.68
C GLY A 93 -7.85 19.65 -10.62
N ALA A 94 -6.62 19.18 -10.85
CA ALA A 94 -5.67 19.80 -11.77
C ALA A 94 -6.21 19.87 -13.20
N ALA A 95 -6.81 18.78 -13.69
CA ALA A 95 -7.45 18.74 -15.00
C ALA A 95 -8.57 19.80 -15.13
N ARG A 96 -9.37 20.00 -14.07
CA ARG A 96 -10.40 21.06 -14.03
C ARG A 96 -9.81 22.48 -14.02
N LEU A 97 -8.61 22.64 -13.45
CA LEU A 97 -7.84 23.89 -13.48
C LEU A 97 -7.02 24.07 -14.77
N GLY A 98 -7.12 23.13 -15.72
CA GLY A 98 -6.48 23.24 -17.03
C GLY A 98 -4.98 22.92 -17.04
N PHE A 99 -4.46 22.16 -16.08
CA PHE A 99 -3.08 21.69 -16.09
C PHE A 99 -2.95 20.19 -15.80
N ALA A 100 -1.82 19.62 -16.20
CA ALA A 100 -1.48 18.22 -15.99
C ALA A 100 -0.14 18.08 -15.25
N ALA A 101 0.16 16.87 -14.79
CA ALA A 101 1.43 16.54 -14.18
C ALA A 101 2.57 16.71 -15.19
N GLU A 102 3.65 17.35 -14.77
CA GLU A 102 4.86 17.52 -15.57
C GLU A 102 6.07 17.43 -14.64
N PRO A 103 6.96 16.43 -14.81
CA PRO A 103 8.17 16.34 -14.01
C PRO A 103 9.03 17.59 -14.14
N GLY A 104 9.53 18.09 -13.01
CA GLY A 104 10.31 19.31 -12.97
C GLY A 104 10.90 19.58 -11.59
N PRO A 105 11.65 20.68 -11.43
CA PRO A 105 12.17 21.08 -10.13
C PRO A 105 11.02 21.34 -9.16
N LEU A 106 11.17 20.82 -7.94
CA LEU A 106 10.17 20.95 -6.87
C LEU A 106 10.37 22.21 -6.03
N ASP A 107 11.44 22.96 -6.29
CA ASP A 107 11.78 24.18 -5.58
C ASP A 107 10.74 25.26 -5.87
N ALA A 108 10.06 25.66 -4.81
CA ALA A 108 9.35 26.93 -4.78
C ALA A 108 10.41 28.03 -4.84
N THR A 109 10.43 28.84 -5.90
CA THR A 109 11.05 30.16 -5.80
C THR A 109 10.41 30.91 -4.63
N GLU A 110 11.17 31.73 -3.89
CA GLU A 110 10.71 32.44 -2.68
C GLU A 110 9.35 33.15 -2.82
N ALA A 111 8.94 33.50 -4.05
CA ALA A 111 7.63 34.04 -4.40
C ALA A 111 6.44 33.12 -4.05
N ASP A 112 6.60 31.79 -4.03
CA ASP A 112 5.54 30.81 -3.73
C ASP A 112 5.34 30.62 -2.20
N ALA A 113 6.37 30.88 -1.39
CA ALA A 113 6.33 30.62 0.06
C ALA A 113 5.51 31.65 0.86
N ALA A 114 5.25 32.82 0.29
CA ALA A 114 4.58 33.93 0.96
C ALA A 114 3.03 33.85 0.91
N VAL A 115 2.45 32.99 0.05
CA VAL A 115 1.04 33.11 -0.35
C VAL A 115 0.13 32.08 0.34
N THR A 116 0.65 30.93 0.78
CA THR A 116 -0.20 29.81 1.20
C THR A 116 0.07 29.32 2.63
N PRO A 117 -0.70 29.78 3.66
CA PRO A 117 -0.52 29.33 5.05
C PRO A 117 -0.81 27.83 5.26
N ALA A 118 -1.51 27.19 4.32
CA ALA A 118 -1.82 25.76 4.32
C ALA A 118 -0.62 24.87 3.94
N CYS A 119 0.36 25.42 3.22
CA CYS A 119 1.55 24.71 2.76
C CYS A 119 2.77 25.22 3.52
N ARG A 120 3.00 24.70 4.74
CA ARG A 120 4.04 25.23 5.65
C ARG A 120 5.48 25.04 5.13
N ALA A 121 5.75 24.01 4.31
CA ALA A 121 7.09 23.72 3.82
C ALA A 121 7.08 22.75 2.61
N PRO A 122 6.73 23.20 1.39
CA PRO A 122 6.57 22.31 0.23
C PRO A 122 7.86 21.55 -0.11
N ALA A 123 9.02 22.21 -0.07
CA ALA A 123 10.31 21.58 -0.37
C ALA A 123 10.69 20.49 0.65
N LEU A 124 10.45 20.75 1.95
CA LEU A 124 10.69 19.77 3.01
C LEU A 124 9.79 18.54 2.86
N GLN A 125 8.50 18.77 2.61
CA GLN A 125 7.52 17.69 2.42
C GLN A 125 7.81 16.89 1.14
N ALA A 126 8.20 17.57 0.06
CA ALA A 126 8.64 16.93 -1.17
C ALA A 126 9.88 16.05 -0.95
N SER A 127 10.88 16.56 -0.21
CA SER A 127 12.07 15.79 0.16
C SER A 127 11.73 14.58 1.04
N ALA A 128 10.83 14.75 2.00
CA ALA A 128 10.38 13.68 2.88
C ALA A 128 9.63 12.56 2.13
N LEU A 129 8.90 12.91 1.06
CA LEU A 129 8.22 11.96 0.17
C LEU A 129 9.18 11.32 -0.84
N HIS A 130 10.19 12.03 -1.32
CA HIS A 130 11.14 11.52 -2.30
C HIS A 130 11.91 10.28 -1.79
N THR A 131 12.32 10.29 -0.52
CA THR A 131 13.05 9.19 0.12
C THR A 131 12.30 7.85 0.06
N PRO A 132 11.07 7.71 0.62
CA PRO A 132 10.35 6.45 0.57
C PRO A 132 10.01 6.03 -0.87
N LEU A 133 9.73 6.96 -1.79
CA LEU A 133 9.51 6.59 -3.20
C LEU A 133 10.77 6.01 -3.86
N SER A 134 11.95 6.57 -3.56
CA SER A 134 13.24 6.08 -4.07
C SER A 134 13.61 4.71 -3.47
N ASP A 135 13.21 4.45 -2.23
CA ASP A 135 13.45 3.17 -1.55
C ASP A 135 12.54 2.03 -2.03
N TYR A 136 11.39 2.35 -2.64
CA TYR A 136 10.35 1.38 -3.02
C TYR A 136 10.89 0.18 -3.83
N PRO A 137 11.68 0.35 -4.91
CA PRO A 137 12.15 -0.79 -5.71
C PRO A 137 13.03 -1.77 -4.90
N ARG A 138 13.89 -1.23 -4.03
CA ARG A 138 14.76 -2.01 -3.15
C ARG A 138 13.94 -2.76 -2.10
N ILE A 139 12.97 -2.10 -1.48
CA ILE A 139 12.08 -2.70 -0.47
C ILE A 139 11.22 -3.79 -1.09
N LEU A 140 10.67 -3.56 -2.27
CA LEU A 140 9.87 -4.55 -3.00
C LEU A 140 10.70 -5.79 -3.33
N THR A 141 11.93 -5.61 -3.84
CA THR A 141 12.85 -6.72 -4.14
C THR A 141 13.18 -7.53 -2.88
N ALA A 142 13.44 -6.85 -1.76
CA ALA A 142 13.72 -7.51 -0.49
C ALA A 142 12.48 -8.26 0.05
N ALA A 143 11.29 -7.65 -0.04
CA ALA A 143 10.03 -8.27 0.36
C ALA A 143 9.76 -9.56 -0.44
N ALA A 144 9.98 -9.53 -1.75
CA ALA A 144 9.84 -10.70 -2.61
C ALA A 144 10.86 -11.79 -2.29
N THR A 145 12.15 -11.43 -2.18
CA THR A 145 13.25 -12.37 -1.90
C THR A 145 13.06 -13.12 -0.60
N HIS A 146 12.59 -12.43 0.44
CA HIS A 146 12.40 -12.99 1.77
C HIS A 146 10.97 -13.48 2.03
N ARG A 147 10.07 -13.40 1.04
CA ARG A 147 8.64 -13.71 1.20
C ARG A 147 8.01 -12.98 2.41
N ALA A 148 8.32 -11.70 2.52
CA ALA A 148 7.98 -10.83 3.64
C ALA A 148 7.01 -9.72 3.18
N PRO A 149 5.71 -10.04 2.92
CA PRO A 149 4.72 -9.07 2.45
C PRO A 149 4.45 -7.94 3.46
N ASP A 150 4.70 -8.18 4.74
CA ASP A 150 4.61 -7.19 5.82
C ASP A 150 5.57 -6.00 5.61
N ARG A 151 6.72 -6.23 4.97
CA ARG A 151 7.66 -5.15 4.65
C ARG A 151 7.09 -4.21 3.60
N LEU A 152 6.40 -4.76 2.59
CA LEU A 152 5.71 -3.97 1.58
C LEU A 152 4.55 -3.20 2.22
N ALA A 153 3.70 -3.89 3.00
CA ALA A 153 2.54 -3.27 3.66
C ALA A 153 2.96 -2.09 4.55
N ARG A 154 3.97 -2.27 5.42
CA ARG A 154 4.49 -1.20 6.28
C ARG A 154 5.11 -0.05 5.49
N HIS A 155 5.79 -0.36 4.38
CA HIS A 155 6.34 0.67 3.52
C HIS A 155 5.25 1.49 2.80
N LEU A 156 4.14 0.88 2.40
CA LEU A 156 2.99 1.62 1.88
C LEU A 156 2.42 2.59 2.92
N VAL A 157 2.41 2.22 4.21
CA VAL A 157 2.05 3.14 5.30
C VAL A 157 3.04 4.30 5.37
N THR A 158 4.34 4.04 5.28
CA THR A 158 5.37 5.10 5.24
C THR A 158 5.17 6.07 4.07
N VAL A 159 4.85 5.56 2.87
CA VAL A 159 4.54 6.39 1.70
C VAL A 159 3.26 7.21 1.94
N ALA A 160 2.22 6.60 2.50
CA ALA A 160 0.96 7.26 2.82
C ALA A 160 1.16 8.40 3.84
N ASP A 161 1.94 8.17 4.89
CA ASP A 161 2.27 9.16 5.92
C ASP A 161 3.07 10.34 5.34
N ALA A 162 3.97 10.08 4.40
CA ALA A 162 4.76 11.12 3.75
C ALA A 162 3.96 11.92 2.72
N VAL A 163 3.07 11.27 1.96
CA VAL A 163 2.33 11.93 0.88
C VAL A 163 1.19 12.80 1.41
N LEU A 164 0.44 12.36 2.42
CA LEU A 164 -0.74 13.07 2.94
C LEU A 164 -0.48 14.55 3.30
N PRO A 165 0.57 14.92 4.06
CA PRO A 165 0.86 16.31 4.35
C PRO A 165 1.34 17.09 3.11
N PHE A 166 1.99 16.43 2.15
CA PHE A 166 2.45 17.03 0.89
C PHE A 166 1.28 17.40 -0.04
N LEU A 167 0.17 16.64 0.01
CA LEU A 167 -0.98 16.83 -0.86
C LEU A 167 -1.66 18.20 -0.73
N THR A 168 -1.45 18.93 0.37
CA THR A 168 -1.99 20.29 0.55
C THR A 168 -1.28 21.33 -0.31
N CYS A 169 -0.12 21.01 -0.88
CA CYS A 169 0.71 21.91 -1.67
C CYS A 169 0.59 21.70 -3.19
N VAL A 170 -0.23 20.72 -3.62
CA VAL A 170 -0.25 20.25 -5.02
C VAL A 170 -1.05 21.15 -5.94
N LEU A 171 -2.22 21.62 -5.51
CA LEU A 171 -3.08 22.48 -6.32
C LEU A 171 -2.89 23.96 -5.96
N PRO A 172 -3.01 24.88 -6.92
CA PRO A 172 -3.09 26.32 -6.65
C PRO A 172 -4.24 26.64 -5.69
N LEU A 173 -4.03 27.62 -4.81
CA LEU A 173 -5.03 28.07 -3.85
C LEU A 173 -5.52 29.51 -4.13
N GLY A 174 -6.82 29.74 -3.99
CA GLY A 174 -7.43 31.05 -4.23
C GLY A 174 -7.25 31.51 -5.68
N GLU A 175 -6.63 32.69 -5.83
CA GLU A 175 -6.38 33.32 -7.14
C GLU A 175 -5.03 32.91 -7.77
N GLU A 176 -4.30 31.97 -7.15
CA GLU A 176 -3.04 31.46 -7.70
C GLU A 176 -3.28 30.80 -9.07
N LYS A 177 -2.44 31.16 -10.04
CA LYS A 177 -2.45 30.52 -11.35
C LYS A 177 -1.62 29.22 -11.33
N PRO A 178 -2.02 28.17 -12.08
CA PRO A 178 -1.18 27.00 -12.27
C PRO A 178 0.24 27.36 -12.73
N SER A 179 1.24 26.86 -12.01
CA SER A 179 2.66 27.14 -12.26
C SER A 179 3.44 25.84 -12.54
N ALA A 180 4.70 25.96 -12.95
CA ALA A 180 5.58 24.80 -13.12
C ALA A 180 5.75 24.01 -11.81
N ALA A 181 5.78 24.70 -10.67
CA ALA A 181 5.87 24.06 -9.36
C ALA A 181 4.63 23.21 -9.06
N HIS A 182 3.42 23.69 -9.37
CA HIS A 182 2.18 22.90 -9.23
C HIS A 182 2.19 21.65 -10.11
N ARG A 183 2.71 21.74 -11.34
CA ARG A 183 2.84 20.59 -12.24
C ARG A 183 3.84 19.55 -11.72
N ALA A 184 4.98 20.00 -11.20
CA ALA A 184 6.00 19.14 -10.61
C ALA A 184 5.51 18.46 -9.33
N ARG A 185 4.81 19.19 -8.45
CA ARG A 185 4.21 18.64 -7.23
C ARG A 185 3.14 17.61 -7.55
N LEU A 186 2.32 17.86 -8.57
CA LEU A 186 1.34 16.89 -9.04
C LEU A 186 2.03 15.62 -9.59
N ALA A 187 3.11 15.75 -10.36
CA ALA A 187 3.87 14.59 -10.84
C ALA A 187 4.43 13.74 -9.68
N LEU A 188 4.94 14.37 -8.62
CA LEU A 188 5.41 13.65 -7.43
C LEU A 188 4.25 12.95 -6.70
N ALA A 189 3.10 13.61 -6.58
CA ALA A 189 1.91 13.02 -5.98
C ALA A 189 1.42 11.81 -6.80
N GLU A 190 1.39 11.89 -8.14
CA GLU A 190 1.02 10.79 -9.02
C GLU A 190 1.99 9.61 -8.95
N ALA A 191 3.29 9.87 -8.80
CA ALA A 191 4.28 8.83 -8.54
C ALA A 191 3.98 8.09 -7.23
N ALA A 192 3.65 8.81 -6.16
CA ALA A 192 3.22 8.20 -4.89
C ALA A 192 1.92 7.41 -5.06
N GLY A 193 0.92 7.96 -5.77
CA GLY A 193 -0.33 7.28 -6.07
C GLY A 193 -0.12 5.97 -6.84
N THR A 194 0.87 5.92 -7.74
CA THR A 194 1.26 4.73 -8.50
C THR A 194 1.90 3.68 -7.61
N VAL A 195 2.82 4.08 -6.72
CA VAL A 195 3.43 3.18 -5.72
C VAL A 195 2.37 2.57 -4.80
N LEU A 196 1.44 3.39 -4.30
CA LEU A 196 0.36 2.93 -3.44
C LEU A 196 -0.56 1.93 -4.17
N ALA A 197 -0.99 2.26 -5.39
CA ALA A 197 -1.85 1.38 -6.19
C ALA A 197 -1.17 0.05 -6.53
N GLY A 198 0.07 0.11 -7.01
CA GLY A 198 0.86 -1.08 -7.35
C GLY A 198 1.12 -1.96 -6.13
N GLY A 199 1.49 -1.37 -4.99
CA GLY A 199 1.71 -2.10 -3.75
C GLY A 199 0.43 -2.75 -3.22
N LEU A 200 -0.70 -2.05 -3.22
CA LEU A 200 -2.00 -2.62 -2.84
C LEU A 200 -2.38 -3.79 -3.76
N SER A 201 -2.23 -3.62 -5.08
CA SER A 201 -2.50 -4.68 -6.06
C SER A 201 -1.64 -5.93 -5.84
N LEU A 202 -0.35 -5.77 -5.51
CA LEU A 202 0.55 -6.87 -5.17
C LEU A 202 0.15 -7.62 -3.89
N LEU A 203 -0.49 -6.92 -2.94
CA LEU A 203 -1.08 -7.53 -1.75
C LEU A 203 -2.46 -8.15 -2.02
N GLY A 204 -2.96 -8.04 -3.25
CA GLY A 204 -4.30 -8.45 -3.64
C GLY A 204 -5.38 -7.57 -3.02
N ILE A 205 -5.11 -6.29 -2.78
CA ILE A 205 -6.03 -5.35 -2.14
C ILE A 205 -6.43 -4.28 -3.15
N ASP A 206 -7.71 -3.95 -3.21
CA ASP A 206 -8.18 -2.92 -4.13
C ASP A 206 -7.66 -1.53 -3.74
N ALA A 207 -7.28 -0.76 -4.75
CA ALA A 207 -6.89 0.65 -4.65
C ALA A 207 -8.02 1.52 -5.24
N PRO A 208 -8.93 2.05 -4.41
CA PRO A 208 -10.12 2.72 -4.91
C PRO A 208 -9.82 4.14 -5.38
N GLU A 209 -10.42 4.56 -6.50
CA GLU A 209 -10.29 5.91 -7.06
C GLU A 209 -10.94 7.00 -6.18
N HIS A 210 -11.84 6.58 -5.28
CA HIS A 210 -12.65 7.38 -4.36
C HIS A 210 -13.01 6.53 -3.12
N LEU A 211 -13.09 7.14 -1.94
CA LEU A 211 -13.53 6.52 -0.68
C LEU A 211 -14.72 7.25 -0.09
#